data_AF-A0A4S4KM94-F1
#
_entry.id   AF-A0A4S4KM94-F1
#
_cell.length_a   1.000
_cell.length_b   1.000
_cell.length_c   1.000
_cell.angle_alpha   90.00
_cell.angle_beta   90.00
_cell.angle_gamma   90.00
#
_symmetry.space_group_name_H-M   'P 1'
#
loop_
_entity.id
_entity.type
_entity.pdbx_description
1 polymer ?
#
loop_
_entity_poly.entity_id
_entity_poly.type
_entity_poly.pdbx_seq_one_letter_code
_entity_poly.pdbx_strand_id
1 'polypeptide(L)'
;MESIAEQLLERSRKEKEADITGDSGRSIIGALLKAENAEPDLRLSEDEVLAQMQVLILAGYETTSISLTWALIELALRPDVQDKLRAELCEFATGDPSYDQFSNGLPYLDAVMREILRLHPALAQTGRVAAYGDVIPLNEPVTTRAGERVDRITVGHNAAVVVPIRAVNRAESVWGPDAKVFKPERWLNDESGVPAKARELQGYHHLLTFIDGPRTCLGRAFAIAEFKSVLSVLIRNYVFDMRDGPETKIDVITTILPRPKVVGEQGYAMPMRKALRRSRKPKPGKKLRERELGGAVEADGTVDVCVARVWHWVKAGGAAEVARAAVRIDTSSRGEGVGNESEHLHGPSKACVYEEKMVGLEGLVDYEDEDGELINSL
;
A
#
# COMPACT_ATOMS: atom_id res chain seq x y z
N MET A 1 -4.73 -5.87 19.33
CA MET A 1 -3.86 -4.72 19.02
C MET A 1 -3.50 -3.89 20.25
N GLU A 2 -4.40 -3.77 21.23
CA GLU A 2 -4.19 -3.00 22.48
C GLU A 2 -2.86 -3.29 23.19
N SER A 3 -2.56 -4.56 23.42
CA SER A 3 -1.28 -4.98 24.03
C SER A 3 -0.03 -4.54 23.26
N ILE A 4 -0.09 -4.38 21.93
CA ILE A 4 1.06 -3.90 21.13
C ILE A 4 1.24 -2.39 21.31
N ALA A 5 0.14 -1.63 21.30
CA ALA A 5 0.19 -0.19 21.50
C ALA A 5 0.71 0.16 22.91
N GLU A 6 0.26 -0.56 23.94
CA GLU A 6 0.76 -0.43 25.32
C GLU A 6 2.25 -0.72 25.41
N GLN A 7 2.72 -1.84 24.83
CA GLN A 7 4.15 -2.20 24.83
C GLN A 7 5.01 -1.15 24.12
N LEU A 8 4.52 -0.61 23.00
CA LEU A 8 5.21 0.45 22.26
C LEU A 8 5.25 1.75 23.07
N LEU A 9 4.13 2.11 23.72
CA LEU A 9 4.04 3.31 24.54
C LEU A 9 4.98 3.23 25.75
N GLU A 10 4.95 2.12 26.49
CA GLU A 10 5.82 1.88 27.64
C GLU A 10 7.30 1.93 27.23
N ARG A 11 7.64 1.30 26.10
CA ARG A 11 9.00 1.35 25.56
C ARG A 11 9.42 2.77 25.20
N SER A 12 8.59 3.53 24.50
CA SER A 12 8.90 4.92 24.12
C SER A 12 9.03 5.84 25.34
N ARG A 13 8.28 5.61 26.42
CA ARG A 13 8.45 6.33 27.69
C ARG A 13 9.81 6.04 28.31
N LYS A 14 10.21 4.76 28.40
CA LYS A 14 11.54 4.36 28.91
C LYS A 14 12.69 4.94 28.07
N GLU A 15 12.56 4.93 26.75
CA GLU A 15 13.56 5.50 25.83
C GLU A 15 13.69 7.03 25.97
N LYS A 16 12.59 7.72 26.30
CA LYS A 16 12.56 9.17 26.60
C LYS A 16 13.20 9.48 27.95
N GLU A 17 12.89 8.71 29.00
CA GLU A 17 13.45 8.89 30.34
C GLU A 17 14.96 8.65 30.40
N ALA A 18 15.46 7.73 29.58
CA ALA A 18 16.88 7.38 29.54
C ALA A 18 17.73 8.34 28.67
N ASP A 19 17.13 9.37 28.04
CA ASP A 19 17.76 10.29 27.08
C ASP A 19 18.54 9.58 25.95
N ILE A 20 18.19 8.31 25.68
CA ILE A 20 18.85 7.44 24.69
C ILE A 20 18.52 7.92 23.26
N THR A 21 17.40 8.64 23.12
CA THR A 21 17.04 9.30 21.87
C THR A 21 17.02 10.81 22.12
N GLY A 22 18.08 11.52 21.72
CA GLY A 22 18.07 12.98 21.53
C GLY A 22 17.07 13.46 20.46
N ASP A 23 16.08 12.62 20.15
CA ASP A 23 15.16 12.67 19.02
C ASP A 23 13.74 12.17 19.35
N SER A 24 13.39 12.08 20.64
CA SER A 24 12.06 11.66 21.14
C SER A 24 10.89 12.54 20.63
N GLY A 25 11.16 13.56 19.83
CA GLY A 25 10.20 14.43 19.19
C GLY A 25 9.96 14.22 17.69
N ARG A 26 10.70 13.33 17.01
CA ARG A 26 10.57 13.09 15.56
C ARG A 26 9.74 11.87 15.17
N SER A 27 9.42 10.99 16.11
CA SER A 27 8.50 9.87 15.86
C SER A 27 7.05 10.27 16.14
N ILE A 28 6.10 9.58 15.50
CA ILE A 28 4.67 9.83 15.73
C ILE A 28 4.25 9.50 17.17
N ILE A 29 4.86 8.48 17.78
CA ILE A 29 4.66 8.14 19.20
C ILE A 29 5.23 9.25 20.09
N GLY A 30 6.39 9.79 19.74
CA GLY A 30 6.98 10.95 20.40
C GLY A 30 6.09 12.19 20.33
N ALA A 31 5.45 12.43 19.18
CA ALA A 31 4.48 13.52 19.01
C ALA A 31 3.24 13.32 19.89
N LEU A 32 2.71 12.09 19.99
CA LEU A 32 1.58 11.78 20.87
C LEU A 32 1.96 11.93 22.36
N LEU A 33 3.16 11.50 22.76
CA LEU A 33 3.69 11.73 24.11
C LEU A 33 3.87 13.22 24.43
N LYS A 34 4.18 14.06 23.44
CA LYS A 34 4.20 15.52 23.63
C LYS A 34 2.79 16.07 23.83
N ALA A 35 1.81 15.59 23.08
CA ALA A 35 0.41 15.98 23.22
C ALA A 35 -0.18 15.57 24.58
N GLU A 36 0.22 14.42 25.13
CA GLU A 36 -0.13 13.99 26.48
C GLU A 36 0.37 14.96 27.57
N ASN A 37 1.51 15.61 27.30
CA ASN A 37 2.15 16.56 28.21
C ASN A 37 1.82 18.02 27.88
N ALA A 38 0.86 18.28 26.99
CA ALA A 38 0.51 19.62 26.56
C ALA A 38 -0.29 20.41 27.63
N GLU A 39 -0.54 21.68 27.31
CA GLU A 39 -1.46 22.56 28.06
C GLU A 39 -2.87 21.93 28.12
N PRO A 40 -3.67 22.22 29.17
CA PRO A 40 -4.93 21.53 29.43
C PRO A 40 -5.90 21.47 28.24
N ASP A 41 -6.00 22.55 27.46
CA ASP A 41 -6.92 22.64 26.31
C ASP A 41 -6.50 21.79 25.10
N LEU A 42 -5.25 21.30 25.08
CA LEU A 42 -4.66 20.51 23.99
C LEU A 42 -4.15 19.15 24.46
N ARG A 43 -4.35 18.83 25.74
CA ARG A 43 -3.86 17.61 26.37
C ARG A 43 -4.70 16.42 25.92
N LEU A 44 -4.01 15.39 25.41
CA LEU A 44 -4.61 14.08 25.23
C LEU A 44 -4.47 13.26 26.51
N SER A 45 -5.52 12.55 26.89
CA SER A 45 -5.45 11.50 27.89
C SER A 45 -4.63 10.30 27.39
N GLU A 46 -4.14 9.48 28.32
CA GLU A 46 -3.43 8.24 27.98
C GLU A 46 -4.29 7.31 27.10
N ASP A 47 -5.57 7.19 27.40
CA ASP A 47 -6.53 6.39 26.61
C ASP A 47 -6.66 6.94 25.17
N GLU A 48 -6.72 8.26 25.01
CA GLU A 48 -6.73 8.89 23.69
C GLU A 48 -5.42 8.67 22.94
N VAL A 49 -4.28 8.75 23.61
CA VAL A 49 -2.97 8.44 23.02
C VAL A 49 -2.92 6.99 22.54
N LEU A 50 -3.31 6.04 23.38
CA LEU A 50 -3.36 4.62 23.02
C LEU A 50 -4.32 4.37 21.84
N ALA A 51 -5.50 4.99 21.85
CA ALA A 51 -6.45 4.89 20.75
C ALA A 51 -5.87 5.44 19.45
N GLN A 52 -5.22 6.61 19.47
CA GLN A 52 -4.55 7.16 18.29
C GLN A 52 -3.43 6.25 17.80
N MET A 53 -2.61 5.71 18.70
CA MET A 53 -1.53 4.77 18.32
C MET A 53 -2.08 3.54 17.60
N GLN A 54 -3.16 2.94 18.11
CA GLN A 54 -3.79 1.78 17.49
C GLN A 54 -4.29 2.10 16.08
N VAL A 55 -5.00 3.22 15.91
CA VAL A 55 -5.54 3.66 14.62
C VAL A 55 -4.41 3.92 13.63
N LEU A 56 -3.35 4.61 14.03
CA LEU A 56 -2.22 4.95 13.15
C LEU A 56 -1.46 3.70 12.70
N ILE A 57 -1.22 2.74 13.61
CA ILE A 57 -0.56 1.48 13.27
C ILE A 57 -1.41 0.68 12.29
N LEU A 58 -2.70 0.50 12.58
CA LEU A 58 -3.61 -0.25 11.71
C LEU A 58 -3.72 0.41 10.32
N ALA A 59 -3.98 1.72 10.31
CA ALA A 59 -4.21 2.47 9.07
C ALA A 59 -2.97 2.49 8.17
N GLY A 60 -1.77 2.66 8.75
CA GLY A 60 -0.52 2.65 7.99
C GLY A 60 -0.09 1.25 7.55
N TYR A 61 -0.28 0.24 8.40
CA TYR A 61 0.22 -1.11 8.13
C TYR A 61 -0.63 -1.86 7.09
N GLU A 62 -1.93 -2.01 7.34
CA GLU A 62 -2.77 -2.90 6.53
C GLU A 62 -2.95 -2.36 5.10
N THR A 63 -3.16 -1.04 4.96
CA THR A 63 -3.45 -0.44 3.65
C THR A 63 -2.23 -0.43 2.72
N THR A 64 -1.06 -0.05 3.22
CA THR A 64 0.18 -0.07 2.44
C THR A 64 0.57 -1.51 2.09
N SER A 65 0.43 -2.46 3.02
CA SER A 65 0.69 -3.87 2.80
C SER A 65 -0.13 -4.46 1.66
N ILE A 66 -1.43 -4.19 1.64
CA ILE A 66 -2.33 -4.65 0.57
C ILE A 66 -1.95 -4.02 -0.77
N SER A 67 -1.67 -2.72 -0.79
CA SER A 67 -1.26 -2.01 -2.00
C SER A 67 0.03 -2.60 -2.58
N LEU A 68 1.04 -2.86 -1.74
CA LEU A 68 2.29 -3.50 -2.15
C LEU A 68 2.08 -4.93 -2.65
N THR A 69 1.15 -5.68 -2.05
CA THR A 69 0.80 -7.03 -2.51
C THR A 69 0.25 -6.99 -3.93
N TRP A 70 -0.70 -6.09 -4.21
CA TRP A 70 -1.22 -5.88 -5.56
C TRP A 70 -0.13 -5.41 -6.54
N ALA A 71 0.79 -4.56 -6.10
CA ALA A 71 1.93 -4.15 -6.92
C ALA A 71 2.78 -5.34 -7.34
N LEU A 72 3.14 -6.22 -6.41
CA LEU A 72 3.93 -7.41 -6.70
C LEU A 72 3.18 -8.37 -7.62
N ILE A 73 1.87 -8.55 -7.43
CA ILE A 73 1.02 -9.37 -8.31
C ILE A 73 1.03 -8.83 -9.74
N GLU A 74 0.71 -7.55 -9.93
CA GLU A 74 0.63 -6.96 -11.27
C GLU A 74 1.98 -7.00 -12.01
N LEU A 75 3.08 -6.82 -11.28
CA LEU A 75 4.44 -6.93 -11.80
C LEU A 75 4.85 -8.38 -12.08
N ALA A 76 4.42 -9.35 -11.27
CA ALA A 76 4.69 -10.78 -11.48
C ALA A 76 3.91 -11.37 -12.65
N LEU A 77 2.72 -10.80 -12.95
CA LEU A 77 1.93 -11.12 -14.13
C LEU A 77 2.47 -10.44 -15.40
N ARG A 78 3.32 -9.40 -15.28
CA ARG A 78 3.86 -8.59 -16.39
C ARG A 78 5.37 -8.38 -16.27
N PRO A 79 6.17 -9.38 -16.68
CA PRO A 79 7.64 -9.29 -16.60
C PRO A 79 8.22 -8.09 -17.36
N ASP A 80 7.60 -7.67 -18.46
CA ASP A 80 8.00 -6.50 -19.26
C ASP A 80 7.90 -5.19 -18.46
N VAL A 81 6.80 -5.00 -17.72
CA VAL A 81 6.63 -3.83 -16.85
C VAL A 81 7.62 -3.89 -15.69
N GLN A 82 7.83 -5.08 -15.11
CA GLN A 82 8.77 -5.30 -14.03
C GLN A 82 10.21 -4.98 -14.44
N ASP A 83 10.63 -5.41 -15.63
CA ASP A 83 11.95 -5.14 -16.19
C ASP A 83 12.16 -3.66 -16.52
N LYS A 84 11.13 -3.00 -17.06
CA LYS A 84 11.18 -1.55 -17.32
C LYS A 84 11.30 -0.75 -16.03
N LEU A 85 10.55 -1.10 -14.99
CA LEU A 85 10.68 -0.49 -13.66
C LEU A 85 12.05 -0.74 -13.06
N ARG A 86 12.55 -1.98 -13.16
CA ARG A 86 13.89 -2.33 -12.68
C ARG A 86 14.98 -1.55 -13.38
N ALA A 87 14.86 -1.30 -14.68
CA ALA A 87 15.83 -0.53 -15.45
C ALA A 87 15.97 0.90 -14.88
N GLU A 88 14.86 1.61 -14.68
CA GLU A 88 14.84 2.94 -14.04
C GLU A 88 15.48 2.91 -12.65
N LEU A 89 15.09 1.95 -11.81
CA LEU A 89 15.61 1.85 -10.44
C LEU A 89 17.10 1.47 -10.38
N CYS A 90 17.65 0.83 -11.42
CA CYS A 90 19.06 0.49 -11.50
C CYS A 90 19.94 1.66 -11.94
N GLU A 91 19.39 2.75 -12.48
CA GLU A 91 20.18 3.96 -12.77
C GLU A 91 20.75 4.57 -11.48
N PHE A 92 20.09 4.34 -10.34
CA PHE A 92 20.52 4.71 -8.99
C PHE A 92 21.40 3.64 -8.32
N ALA A 93 22.14 2.84 -9.10
CA ALA A 93 22.93 1.69 -8.61
C ALA A 93 23.99 2.02 -7.54
N THR A 94 24.37 3.29 -7.36
CA THR A 94 25.44 3.71 -6.45
C THR A 94 24.96 4.06 -5.02
N GLY A 95 23.66 3.98 -4.73
CA GLY A 95 23.12 4.27 -3.39
C GLY A 95 21.63 3.97 -3.25
N ASP A 96 21.07 4.32 -2.09
CA ASP A 96 19.62 4.38 -1.89
C ASP A 96 19.13 5.76 -2.35
N PRO A 97 17.99 5.89 -3.06
CA PRO A 97 17.50 7.18 -3.48
C PRO A 97 17.14 8.06 -2.28
N SER A 98 17.44 9.35 -2.36
CA SER A 98 16.96 10.33 -1.37
C SER A 98 15.44 10.51 -1.48
N TYR A 99 14.82 11.12 -0.47
CA TYR A 99 13.39 11.44 -0.50
C TYR A 99 13.00 12.29 -1.72
N ASP A 100 13.84 13.27 -2.08
CA ASP A 100 13.59 14.13 -3.26
C ASP A 100 13.68 13.34 -4.57
N GLN A 101 14.60 12.38 -4.66
CA GLN A 101 14.70 11.48 -5.81
C GLN A 101 13.49 10.55 -5.91
N PHE A 102 12.97 10.04 -4.79
CA PHE A 102 11.70 9.30 -4.77
C PHE A 102 10.50 10.16 -5.13
N SER A 103 10.55 11.45 -4.81
CA SER A 103 9.45 12.37 -5.07
C SER A 103 9.40 12.82 -6.53
N ASN A 104 10.55 13.04 -7.17
CA ASN A 104 10.62 13.72 -8.46
C ASN A 104 11.48 13.03 -9.53
N GLY A 105 12.25 12.00 -9.18
CA GLY A 105 13.29 11.40 -10.04
C GLY A 105 12.96 10.03 -10.63
N LEU A 106 11.79 9.45 -10.31
CA LEU A 106 11.41 8.09 -10.68
C LEU A 106 10.01 8.06 -11.36
N PRO A 107 9.87 8.66 -12.56
CA PRO A 107 8.58 8.81 -13.22
C PRO A 107 7.86 7.49 -13.51
N TYR A 108 8.58 6.41 -13.79
CA TYR A 108 7.97 5.11 -14.05
C TYR A 108 7.55 4.40 -12.76
N LEU A 109 8.31 4.51 -11.67
CA LEU A 109 7.85 4.08 -10.33
C LEU A 109 6.57 4.81 -9.93
N ASP A 110 6.49 6.12 -10.18
CA ASP A 110 5.28 6.93 -9.95
C ASP A 110 4.10 6.43 -10.77
N ALA A 111 4.34 6.17 -12.05
CA ALA A 111 3.34 5.64 -12.96
C ALA A 111 2.81 4.27 -12.50
N VAL A 112 3.70 3.35 -12.09
CA VAL A 112 3.33 2.03 -11.55
C VAL A 112 2.52 2.20 -10.28
N MET A 113 2.99 3.01 -9.33
CA MET A 113 2.29 3.25 -8.06
C MET A 113 0.88 3.82 -8.30
N ARG A 114 0.74 4.85 -9.14
CA ARG A 114 -0.55 5.48 -9.44
C ARG A 114 -1.51 4.50 -10.10
N GLU A 115 -1.03 3.66 -11.01
CA GLU A 115 -1.85 2.65 -11.65
C GLU A 115 -2.31 1.55 -10.68
N ILE A 116 -1.45 1.15 -9.73
CA ILE A 116 -1.83 0.24 -8.63
C ILE A 116 -2.90 0.88 -7.75
N LEU A 117 -2.68 2.11 -7.28
CA LEU A 117 -3.64 2.82 -6.42
C LEU A 117 -4.98 3.06 -7.12
N ARG A 118 -4.99 3.18 -8.45
CA ARG A 118 -6.20 3.30 -9.26
C ARG A 118 -6.97 1.98 -9.35
N LEU A 119 -6.32 0.91 -9.82
CA LEU A 119 -6.98 -0.37 -10.09
C LEU A 119 -7.29 -1.16 -8.81
N HIS A 120 -6.41 -1.07 -7.83
CA HIS A 120 -6.44 -1.85 -6.59
C HIS A 120 -6.35 -0.95 -5.36
N PRO A 121 -7.31 -0.03 -5.15
CA PRO A 121 -7.32 0.79 -3.95
C PRO A 121 -7.50 -0.12 -2.72
N ALA A 122 -6.72 0.10 -1.67
CA ALA A 122 -6.78 -0.70 -0.44
C ALA A 122 -8.16 -0.65 0.24
N LEU A 123 -8.89 0.45 0.05
CA LEU A 123 -10.31 0.59 0.40
C LEU A 123 -11.13 0.66 -0.89
N ALA A 124 -12.04 -0.29 -1.09
CA ALA A 124 -12.91 -0.27 -2.27
C ALA A 124 -13.99 0.81 -2.19
N GLN A 125 -14.39 1.18 -0.98
CA GLN A 125 -15.44 2.16 -0.69
C GLN A 125 -15.23 2.77 0.70
N THR A 126 -15.87 3.91 0.95
CA THR A 126 -15.90 4.52 2.29
C THR A 126 -17.27 5.12 2.58
N GLY A 127 -17.74 4.97 3.82
CA GLY A 127 -19.02 5.51 4.28
C GLY A 127 -18.90 6.91 4.86
N ARG A 128 -19.96 7.71 4.72
CA ARG A 128 -20.18 9.00 5.37
C ARG A 128 -21.60 9.01 5.94
N VAL A 129 -21.82 9.86 6.94
CA VAL A 129 -23.16 10.12 7.50
C VAL A 129 -23.43 11.61 7.33
N ALA A 130 -24.55 11.95 6.71
CA ALA A 130 -24.94 13.34 6.51
C ALA A 130 -25.31 13.97 7.85
N ALA A 131 -24.53 14.96 8.30
CA ALA A 131 -24.76 15.65 9.56
C ALA A 131 -26.06 16.48 9.55
N TYR A 132 -26.53 16.90 8.38
CA TYR A 132 -27.77 17.65 8.17
C TYR A 132 -28.40 17.22 6.85
N GLY A 133 -29.68 17.56 6.65
CA GLY A 133 -30.31 17.38 5.35
C GLY A 133 -29.67 18.30 4.31
N ASP A 134 -29.38 17.76 3.13
CA ASP A 134 -28.72 18.48 2.05
C ASP A 134 -29.17 17.98 0.68
N VAL A 135 -28.80 18.70 -0.38
CA VAL A 135 -29.09 18.35 -1.77
C VAL A 135 -27.77 18.24 -2.51
N ILE A 136 -27.42 17.02 -2.90
CA ILE A 136 -26.19 16.72 -3.65
C ILE A 136 -26.47 16.96 -5.15
N PRO A 137 -25.84 17.96 -5.79
CA PRO A 137 -25.94 18.11 -7.24
C PRO A 137 -25.18 16.98 -7.94
N LEU A 138 -25.74 16.50 -9.05
CA LEU A 138 -25.13 15.46 -9.87
C LEU A 138 -24.42 16.08 -11.07
N ASN A 139 -23.23 15.57 -11.39
CA ASN A 139 -22.51 15.97 -12.59
C ASN A 139 -23.26 15.51 -13.86
N GLU A 140 -23.97 14.39 -13.78
CA GLU A 140 -24.79 13.84 -14.86
C GLU A 140 -26.16 13.43 -14.30
N PRO A 141 -27.27 13.75 -14.99
CA PRO A 141 -28.59 13.38 -14.50
C PRO A 141 -28.81 11.86 -14.48
N VAL A 142 -29.41 11.35 -13.40
CA VAL A 142 -29.73 9.92 -13.21
C VAL A 142 -31.24 9.68 -13.32
N THR A 143 -31.63 8.46 -13.65
CA THR A 143 -33.04 8.05 -13.69
C THR A 143 -33.40 7.37 -12.37
N THR A 144 -34.42 7.89 -11.68
CA THR A 144 -34.92 7.31 -10.43
C THR A 144 -35.71 6.04 -10.70
N ARG A 145 -36.02 5.27 -9.65
CA ARG A 145 -36.93 4.10 -9.74
C ARG A 145 -38.32 4.45 -10.30
N ALA A 146 -38.75 5.70 -10.15
CA ALA A 146 -40.02 6.19 -10.69
C ALA A 146 -39.93 6.58 -12.19
N GLY A 147 -38.77 6.43 -12.83
CA GLY A 147 -38.54 6.82 -14.23
C GLY A 147 -38.28 8.31 -14.44
N GLU A 148 -38.18 9.10 -13.37
CA GLU A 148 -37.89 10.53 -13.45
C GLU A 148 -36.38 10.76 -13.61
N ARG A 149 -36.00 11.68 -14.50
CA ARG A 149 -34.62 12.11 -14.69
C ARG A 149 -34.31 13.29 -13.78
N VAL A 150 -33.42 13.10 -12.81
CA VAL A 150 -33.06 14.11 -11.81
C VAL A 150 -31.59 14.51 -11.90
N ASP A 151 -31.30 15.79 -11.66
CA ASP A 151 -29.94 16.37 -11.64
C ASP A 151 -29.38 16.54 -10.22
N ARG A 152 -30.11 16.08 -9.21
CA ARG A 152 -29.79 16.25 -7.78
C ARG A 152 -30.40 15.14 -6.95
N ILE A 153 -29.78 14.83 -5.81
CA ILE A 153 -30.27 13.85 -4.84
C ILE A 153 -30.38 14.52 -3.47
N THR A 154 -31.56 14.47 -2.87
CA THR A 154 -31.76 14.90 -1.49
C THR A 154 -31.28 13.83 -0.52
N VAL A 155 -30.40 14.20 0.40
CA VAL A 155 -29.96 13.35 1.51
C VAL A 155 -30.55 13.89 2.82
N GLY A 156 -31.15 13.00 3.60
CA GLY A 156 -31.68 13.35 4.92
C GLY A 156 -30.58 13.47 5.98
N HIS A 157 -30.89 14.14 7.07
CA HIS A 157 -30.07 14.06 8.28
C HIS A 157 -29.89 12.59 8.70
N ASN A 158 -28.66 12.21 9.07
CA ASN A 158 -28.21 10.86 9.37
C ASN A 158 -28.29 9.85 8.21
N ALA A 159 -28.50 10.29 6.97
CA ALA A 159 -28.42 9.40 5.83
C ALA A 159 -26.97 8.89 5.65
N ALA A 160 -26.82 7.58 5.49
CA ALA A 160 -25.56 6.96 5.11
C ALA A 160 -25.30 7.21 3.61
N VAL A 161 -24.11 7.67 3.28
CA VAL A 161 -23.65 7.93 1.92
C VAL A 161 -22.37 7.13 1.70
N VAL A 162 -22.35 6.29 0.66
CA VAL A 162 -21.18 5.48 0.31
C VAL A 162 -20.48 6.10 -0.89
N VAL A 163 -19.16 6.26 -0.78
CA VAL A 163 -18.30 6.70 -1.88
C VAL A 163 -17.64 5.46 -2.49
N PRO A 164 -18.01 5.06 -3.72
CA PRO A 164 -17.53 3.82 -4.33
C PRO A 164 -16.19 4.01 -5.05
N ILE A 165 -15.10 4.11 -4.28
CA ILE A 165 -13.73 4.43 -4.75
C ILE A 165 -13.31 3.55 -5.92
N ARG A 166 -13.37 2.22 -5.77
CA ARG A 166 -12.93 1.26 -6.79
C ARG A 166 -13.76 1.33 -8.06
N ALA A 167 -15.06 1.58 -7.94
CA ALA A 167 -15.95 1.71 -9.09
C ALA A 167 -15.57 2.95 -9.91
N VAL A 168 -15.43 4.12 -9.27
CA VAL A 168 -15.06 5.36 -9.95
C VAL A 168 -13.67 5.27 -10.59
N ASN A 169 -12.69 4.72 -9.87
CA ASN A 169 -11.33 4.57 -10.39
C ASN A 169 -11.22 3.59 -11.58
N ARG A 170 -12.26 2.78 -11.86
CA ARG A 170 -12.28 1.75 -12.91
C ARG A 170 -13.46 1.89 -13.89
N ALA A 171 -14.28 2.93 -13.73
CA ALA A 171 -15.43 3.16 -14.59
C ALA A 171 -14.96 3.52 -15.99
N GLU A 172 -15.45 2.82 -17.00
CA GLU A 172 -15.10 3.10 -18.41
C GLU A 172 -15.61 4.47 -18.86
N SER A 173 -16.71 4.96 -18.27
CA SER A 173 -17.19 6.33 -18.49
C SER A 173 -16.22 7.41 -18.02
N VAL A 174 -15.35 7.09 -17.06
CA VAL A 174 -14.36 8.02 -16.48
C VAL A 174 -12.97 7.79 -17.06
N TRP A 175 -12.55 6.53 -17.16
CA TRP A 175 -11.19 6.10 -17.49
C TRP A 175 -11.04 5.52 -18.91
N GLY A 176 -12.13 5.46 -19.69
CA GLY A 176 -12.12 4.95 -21.07
C GLY A 176 -12.18 3.41 -21.16
N PRO A 177 -12.12 2.86 -22.38
CA PRO A 177 -12.31 1.42 -22.61
C PRO A 177 -11.21 0.53 -21.97
N ASP A 178 -10.02 1.09 -21.71
CA ASP A 178 -8.93 0.39 -21.04
C ASP A 178 -8.92 0.64 -19.51
N ALA A 179 -10.03 1.10 -18.92
CA ALA A 179 -10.15 1.41 -17.50
C ALA A 179 -9.81 0.25 -16.57
N LYS A 180 -10.03 -0.99 -17.00
CA LYS A 180 -9.75 -2.19 -16.20
C LYS A 180 -8.37 -2.81 -16.50
N VAL A 181 -7.60 -2.21 -17.41
CA VAL A 181 -6.27 -2.69 -17.82
C VAL A 181 -5.21 -1.97 -17.00
N PHE A 182 -4.26 -2.75 -16.46
CA PHE A 182 -3.06 -2.22 -15.82
C PHE A 182 -2.09 -1.65 -16.87
N LYS A 183 -2.02 -0.31 -16.93
CA LYS A 183 -1.24 0.44 -17.91
C LYS A 183 -0.55 1.64 -17.26
N PRO A 184 0.64 1.45 -16.64
CA PRO A 184 1.42 2.54 -16.05
C PRO A 184 1.69 3.69 -17.04
N GLU A 185 1.88 3.39 -18.32
CA GLU A 185 2.17 4.37 -19.38
C GLU A 185 1.16 5.53 -19.47
N ARG A 186 -0.06 5.33 -18.94
CA ARG A 186 -1.11 6.37 -18.88
C ARG A 186 -0.67 7.62 -18.12
N TRP A 187 0.19 7.44 -17.14
CA TRP A 187 0.67 8.49 -16.22
C TRP A 187 1.92 9.21 -16.72
N LEU A 188 2.52 8.73 -17.83
CA LEU A 188 3.70 9.34 -18.43
C LEU A 188 3.32 10.50 -19.36
N ASN A 189 4.33 11.22 -19.85
CA ASN A 189 4.18 12.33 -20.81
C ASN A 189 3.14 13.36 -20.34
N ASP A 190 3.39 13.96 -19.18
CA ASP A 190 2.53 14.97 -18.54
C ASP A 190 1.08 14.52 -18.39
N GLU A 191 0.88 13.24 -18.05
CA GLU A 191 -0.43 12.62 -17.85
C GLU A 191 -1.35 12.73 -19.09
N SER A 192 -0.78 12.86 -20.30
CA SER A 192 -1.52 12.93 -21.56
C SER A 192 -2.42 11.71 -21.80
N GLY A 193 -2.06 10.55 -21.24
CA GLY A 193 -2.86 9.32 -21.29
C GLY A 193 -4.06 9.31 -20.35
N VAL A 194 -4.15 10.22 -19.37
CA VAL A 194 -5.30 10.31 -18.45
C VAL A 194 -6.50 10.91 -19.21
N PRO A 195 -7.69 10.28 -19.20
CA PRO A 195 -8.85 10.83 -19.91
C PRO A 195 -9.33 12.15 -19.32
N ALA A 196 -9.93 13.01 -20.14
CA ALA A 196 -10.44 14.31 -19.70
C ALA A 196 -11.44 14.19 -18.53
N LYS A 197 -12.31 13.18 -18.57
CA LYS A 197 -13.31 12.94 -17.51
C LYS A 197 -12.67 12.56 -16.19
N ALA A 198 -11.62 11.72 -16.20
CA ALA A 198 -10.84 11.42 -15.00
C ALA A 198 -10.21 12.68 -14.39
N ARG A 199 -9.73 13.62 -15.22
CA ARG A 199 -9.13 14.88 -14.75
C ARG A 199 -10.09 15.79 -13.97
N GLU A 200 -11.41 15.59 -14.08
CA GLU A 200 -12.40 16.30 -13.27
C GLU A 200 -12.35 15.90 -11.79
N LEU A 201 -11.78 14.72 -11.46
CA LEU A 201 -11.62 14.25 -10.09
C LEU A 201 -10.54 15.07 -9.37
N GLN A 202 -10.92 15.71 -8.27
CA GLN A 202 -10.08 16.61 -7.47
C GLN A 202 -9.13 15.90 -6.49
N GLY A 203 -9.30 14.58 -6.32
CA GLY A 203 -8.43 13.77 -5.47
C GLY A 203 -6.98 13.68 -5.97
N TYR A 204 -6.12 13.03 -5.18
CA TYR A 204 -4.69 12.90 -5.46
C TYR A 204 -4.44 12.30 -6.86
N HIS A 205 -3.87 13.10 -7.77
CA HIS A 205 -3.69 12.75 -9.20
C HIS A 205 -4.94 12.11 -9.82
N HIS A 206 -6.09 12.73 -9.63
CA HIS A 206 -7.36 12.26 -10.20
C HIS A 206 -7.86 10.92 -9.63
N LEU A 207 -7.37 10.52 -8.45
CA LEU A 207 -7.77 9.29 -7.77
C LEU A 207 -8.56 9.58 -6.49
N LEU A 208 -9.60 8.78 -6.25
CA LEU A 208 -10.33 8.79 -4.98
C LEU A 208 -9.71 7.90 -3.90
N THR A 209 -8.57 7.25 -4.18
CA THR A 209 -7.93 6.27 -3.28
C THR A 209 -7.56 6.85 -1.92
N PHE A 210 -7.17 8.13 -1.89
CA PHE A 210 -6.91 8.86 -0.65
C PHE A 210 -8.07 9.77 -0.22
N ILE A 211 -9.19 9.73 -0.96
CA ILE A 211 -10.33 10.64 -0.84
C ILE A 211 -9.89 12.11 -1.00
N ASP A 212 -10.86 13.02 -0.99
CA ASP A 212 -10.62 14.45 -1.06
C ASP A 212 -11.43 15.21 0.02
N GLY A 213 -11.09 16.47 0.25
CA GLY A 213 -11.74 17.36 1.20
C GLY A 213 -11.26 17.23 2.65
N PRO A 214 -12.03 17.74 3.63
CA PRO A 214 -11.61 17.84 5.05
C PRO A 214 -11.32 16.50 5.73
N ARG A 215 -11.80 15.40 5.16
CA ARG A 215 -11.58 14.02 5.62
C ARG A 215 -10.71 13.22 4.64
N THR A 216 -9.83 13.90 3.92
CA THR A 216 -8.79 13.27 3.08
C THR A 216 -7.83 12.46 3.96
N CYS A 217 -7.19 11.46 3.36
CA CYS A 217 -6.25 10.58 4.06
C CYS A 217 -5.08 11.37 4.67
N LEU A 218 -5.00 11.38 6.00
CA LEU A 218 -3.91 12.02 6.75
C LEU A 218 -2.53 11.42 6.39
N GLY A 219 -2.48 10.10 6.17
CA GLY A 219 -1.26 9.35 5.90
C GLY A 219 -0.80 9.36 4.45
N ARG A 220 -1.46 10.09 3.53
CA ARG A 220 -1.20 10.00 2.08
C ARG A 220 0.28 10.13 1.72
N ALA A 221 0.94 11.18 2.19
CA ALA A 221 2.35 11.43 1.85
C ALA A 221 3.28 10.32 2.38
N PHE A 222 3.02 9.85 3.61
CA PHE A 222 3.77 8.76 4.22
C PHE A 222 3.57 7.44 3.45
N ALA A 223 2.32 7.08 3.13
CA ALA A 223 2.00 5.86 2.40
C ALA A 223 2.65 5.82 1.01
N ILE A 224 2.68 6.95 0.30
CA ILE A 224 3.37 7.08 -0.99
C ILE A 224 4.88 6.84 -0.85
N ALA A 225 5.50 7.50 0.13
CA ALA A 225 6.94 7.34 0.37
C ALA A 225 7.30 5.90 0.79
N GLU A 226 6.52 5.31 1.69
CA GLU A 226 6.69 3.93 2.15
C GLU A 226 6.54 2.94 0.99
N PHE A 227 5.46 3.05 0.21
CA PHE A 227 5.20 2.19 -0.94
C PHE A 227 6.36 2.24 -1.94
N LYS A 228 6.78 3.44 -2.36
CA LYS A 228 7.87 3.63 -3.31
C LYS A 228 9.18 3.05 -2.78
N SER A 229 9.49 3.33 -1.51
CA SER A 229 10.72 2.85 -0.87
C SER A 229 10.78 1.32 -0.84
N VAL A 230 9.73 0.66 -0.34
CA VAL A 230 9.69 -0.80 -0.24
C VAL A 230 9.70 -1.43 -1.62
N LEU A 231 8.86 -0.97 -2.54
CA LEU A 231 8.79 -1.54 -3.89
C LEU A 231 10.12 -1.41 -4.64
N SER A 232 10.81 -0.27 -4.50
CA SER A 232 12.10 -0.06 -5.15
C SER A 232 13.16 -1.08 -4.71
N VAL A 233 13.25 -1.35 -3.40
CA VAL A 233 14.19 -2.32 -2.84
C VAL A 233 13.84 -3.73 -3.34
N LEU A 234 12.56 -4.09 -3.36
CA LEU A 234 12.12 -5.40 -3.82
C LEU A 234 12.47 -5.62 -5.30
N ILE A 235 12.12 -4.69 -6.19
CA ILE A 235 12.31 -4.85 -7.63
C ILE A 235 13.78 -4.76 -8.06
N ARG A 236 14.63 -3.98 -7.35
CA ARG A 236 16.08 -3.93 -7.59
C ARG A 236 16.77 -5.27 -7.29
N ASN A 237 16.32 -5.98 -6.25
CA ASN A 237 17.03 -7.15 -5.71
C ASN A 237 16.44 -8.50 -6.15
N TYR A 238 15.15 -8.53 -6.46
CA TYR A 238 14.42 -9.76 -6.75
C TYR A 238 13.68 -9.68 -8.08
N VAL A 239 13.48 -10.86 -8.67
CA VAL A 239 12.51 -11.09 -9.74
C VAL A 239 11.33 -11.85 -9.14
N PHE A 240 10.12 -11.36 -9.39
CA PHE A 240 8.88 -11.96 -8.92
C PHE A 240 8.13 -12.57 -10.09
N ASP A 241 7.68 -13.81 -9.91
CA ASP A 241 6.85 -14.53 -10.87
C ASP A 241 5.71 -15.24 -10.13
N MET A 242 4.55 -15.38 -10.78
CA MET A 242 3.47 -16.18 -10.22
C MET A 242 3.84 -17.67 -10.23
N ARG A 243 3.41 -18.44 -9.21
CA ARG A 243 3.63 -19.89 -9.14
C ARG A 243 3.07 -20.62 -10.37
N ASP A 244 1.95 -20.17 -10.92
CA ASP A 244 1.29 -20.85 -12.03
C ASP A 244 1.50 -20.11 -13.37
N GLY A 245 2.39 -19.11 -13.39
CA GLY A 245 2.77 -18.34 -14.59
C GLY A 245 1.92 -17.07 -14.80
N PRO A 246 2.19 -16.29 -15.87
CA PRO A 246 1.57 -14.97 -16.08
C PRO A 246 0.05 -15.03 -16.35
N GLU A 247 -0.48 -16.21 -16.68
CA GLU A 247 -1.92 -16.45 -16.86
C GLU A 247 -2.65 -16.79 -15.55
N THR A 248 -1.97 -16.69 -14.40
CA THR A 248 -2.58 -16.98 -13.09
C THR A 248 -3.75 -16.04 -12.85
N LYS A 249 -4.94 -16.60 -12.66
CA LYS A 249 -6.16 -15.83 -12.39
C LYS A 249 -6.22 -15.45 -10.92
N ILE A 250 -6.34 -14.15 -10.66
CA ILE A 250 -6.47 -13.59 -9.32
C ILE A 250 -7.92 -13.16 -9.12
N ASP A 251 -8.47 -13.57 -7.99
CA ASP A 251 -9.78 -13.15 -7.51
C ASP A 251 -9.61 -12.27 -6.26
N VAL A 252 -10.68 -11.60 -5.85
CA VAL A 252 -10.69 -10.67 -4.73
C VAL A 252 -11.64 -11.18 -3.66
N ILE A 253 -11.13 -11.33 -2.44
CA ILE A 253 -12.00 -11.52 -1.28
C ILE A 253 -12.52 -10.15 -0.86
N THR A 254 -13.83 -9.96 -1.02
CA THR A 254 -14.52 -8.73 -0.64
C THR A 254 -14.65 -8.67 0.88
N THR A 255 -13.78 -7.89 1.51
CA THR A 255 -13.93 -7.44 2.91
C THR A 255 -13.78 -5.92 2.93
N ILE A 256 -13.77 -5.30 4.11
CA ILE A 256 -13.46 -3.87 4.26
C ILE A 256 -12.17 -3.50 3.51
N LEU A 257 -11.15 -4.37 3.59
CA LEU A 257 -9.89 -4.24 2.87
C LEU A 257 -9.76 -5.40 1.87
N PRO A 258 -10.10 -5.20 0.59
CA PRO A 258 -10.14 -6.29 -0.39
C PRO A 258 -8.77 -6.93 -0.56
N ARG A 259 -8.71 -8.26 -0.43
CA ARG A 259 -7.46 -9.02 -0.51
C ARG A 259 -7.42 -9.90 -1.76
N PRO A 260 -6.25 -10.02 -2.41
CA PRO A 260 -6.09 -10.95 -3.51
C PRO A 260 -6.12 -12.40 -3.01
N LYS A 261 -6.61 -13.30 -3.86
CA LYS A 261 -6.44 -14.74 -3.75
C LYS A 261 -6.26 -15.34 -5.13
N VAL A 262 -5.61 -16.49 -5.24
CA VAL A 262 -5.60 -17.27 -6.48
C VAL A 262 -6.95 -17.96 -6.66
N VAL A 263 -7.51 -17.92 -7.87
CA VAL A 263 -8.78 -18.60 -8.18
C VAL A 263 -8.67 -20.09 -7.86
N GLY A 264 -9.60 -20.60 -7.04
CA GLY A 264 -9.64 -22.01 -6.63
C GLY A 264 -8.85 -22.33 -5.35
N GLU A 265 -8.11 -21.37 -4.78
CA GLU A 265 -7.41 -21.53 -3.50
C GLU A 265 -8.18 -20.90 -2.33
N GLN A 266 -7.96 -21.43 -1.12
CA GLN A 266 -8.56 -20.94 0.11
C GLN A 266 -7.60 -19.99 0.83
N GLY A 267 -8.13 -18.90 1.40
CA GLY A 267 -7.39 -17.93 2.21
C GLY A 267 -6.77 -16.78 1.42
N TYR A 268 -5.88 -16.03 2.10
CA TYR A 268 -5.24 -14.79 1.59
C TYR A 268 -3.80 -15.02 1.10
N ALA A 269 -3.43 -16.29 0.91
CA ALA A 269 -2.09 -16.68 0.51
C ALA A 269 -1.84 -16.29 -0.95
N MET A 270 -0.70 -15.66 -1.21
CA MET A 270 -0.28 -15.30 -2.56
C MET A 270 1.04 -16.00 -2.87
N PRO A 271 1.01 -17.24 -3.39
CA PRO A 271 2.21 -17.99 -3.70
C PRO A 271 2.92 -17.37 -4.91
N MET A 272 3.96 -16.59 -4.64
CA MET A 272 4.86 -16.04 -5.65
C MET A 272 6.21 -16.73 -5.57
N ARG A 273 6.80 -17.02 -6.73
CA ARG A 273 8.21 -17.40 -6.80
C ARG A 273 9.05 -16.14 -6.76
N LYS A 274 10.12 -16.16 -5.95
CA LYS A 274 11.15 -15.13 -5.98
C LYS A 274 12.49 -15.73 -6.38
N ALA A 275 13.20 -15.05 -7.27
CA ALA A 275 14.58 -15.39 -7.59
C ALA A 275 15.50 -14.23 -7.18
N LEU A 276 16.57 -14.54 -6.44
CA LEU A 276 17.61 -13.57 -6.14
C LEU A 276 18.38 -13.25 -7.42
N ARG A 277 18.62 -11.96 -7.68
CA ARG A 277 19.45 -11.56 -8.82
C ARG A 277 20.90 -11.97 -8.57
N ARG A 278 21.39 -13.01 -9.26
CA ARG A 278 22.83 -13.27 -9.36
C ARG A 278 23.48 -12.21 -10.26
N SER A 279 24.11 -11.21 -9.66
CA SER A 279 25.01 -10.29 -10.36
C SER A 279 26.20 -11.06 -10.96
N ARG A 280 26.11 -11.51 -12.21
CA ARG A 280 27.29 -11.86 -13.01
C ARG A 280 27.54 -10.74 -14.01
N LYS A 281 28.51 -9.86 -13.71
CA LYS A 281 29.20 -9.13 -14.77
C LYS A 281 29.87 -10.17 -15.67
N PRO A 282 29.60 -10.21 -16.99
CA PRO A 282 30.32 -11.11 -17.88
C PRO A 282 31.80 -10.71 -17.88
N LYS A 283 32.69 -11.66 -17.56
CA LYS A 283 34.13 -11.45 -17.75
C LYS A 283 34.39 -11.29 -19.26
N PRO A 284 35.10 -10.26 -19.71
CA PRO A 284 35.38 -10.08 -21.13
C PRO A 284 36.21 -11.26 -21.64
N GLY A 285 35.75 -11.90 -22.73
CA GLY A 285 36.53 -12.92 -23.46
C GLY A 285 36.06 -14.37 -23.38
N LYS A 286 34.93 -14.71 -22.73
CA LYS A 286 34.34 -16.06 -22.84
C LYS A 286 33.06 -16.03 -23.67
N LYS A 287 33.09 -16.67 -24.85
CA LYS A 287 31.88 -17.02 -25.61
C LYS A 287 31.03 -17.98 -24.77
N LEU A 288 29.80 -17.58 -24.46
CA LEU A 288 28.78 -18.44 -23.85
C LEU A 288 28.49 -19.61 -24.80
N ARG A 289 28.64 -20.84 -24.32
CA ARG A 289 28.15 -22.04 -25.02
C ARG A 289 26.68 -22.24 -24.63
N GLU A 290 25.84 -22.60 -25.60
CA GLU A 290 24.39 -22.87 -25.46
C GLU A 290 23.99 -23.95 -24.42
N ARG A 291 24.95 -24.55 -23.70
CA ARG A 291 24.69 -25.49 -22.60
C ARG A 291 24.68 -24.86 -21.20
N GLU A 292 24.88 -23.55 -21.06
CA GLU A 292 24.83 -22.84 -19.75
C GLU A 292 23.47 -22.19 -19.44
N LEU A 293 22.42 -22.48 -20.21
CA LEU A 293 21.03 -22.05 -19.94
C LEU A 293 20.26 -23.02 -19.03
N GLY A 294 20.84 -24.14 -18.62
CA GLY A 294 20.22 -25.11 -17.72
C GLY A 294 21.16 -25.52 -16.61
N GLY A 295 20.96 -24.99 -15.39
CA GLY A 295 21.69 -25.49 -14.23
C GLY A 295 21.49 -24.71 -12.93
N ALA A 296 20.81 -25.37 -11.99
CA ALA A 296 20.65 -25.06 -10.56
C ALA A 296 19.58 -24.01 -10.18
N VAL A 297 18.31 -24.39 -10.35
CA VAL A 297 17.24 -24.04 -9.41
C VAL A 297 17.52 -24.84 -8.13
N GLU A 298 18.10 -24.21 -7.10
CA GLU A 298 18.04 -24.78 -5.75
C GLU A 298 16.60 -24.67 -5.22
N ALA A 299 16.21 -25.68 -4.46
CA ALA A 299 14.84 -26.12 -4.21
C ALA A 299 13.87 -25.06 -3.64
N ASP A 300 12.62 -25.10 -4.14
CA ASP A 300 11.40 -24.53 -3.55
C ASP A 300 11.46 -23.04 -3.10
N GLY A 301 11.70 -22.14 -4.04
CA GLY A 301 11.64 -20.69 -3.83
C GLY A 301 10.23 -20.10 -3.80
N THR A 302 9.20 -20.86 -3.44
CA THR A 302 7.83 -20.35 -3.35
C THR A 302 7.67 -19.57 -2.04
N VAL A 303 7.50 -18.25 -2.12
CA VAL A 303 7.13 -17.43 -0.97
C VAL A 303 5.65 -17.15 -1.06
N ASP A 304 4.93 -17.56 -0.03
CA ASP A 304 3.60 -17.05 0.22
C ASP A 304 3.72 -15.59 0.69
N VAL A 305 3.43 -14.66 -0.22
CA VAL A 305 3.43 -13.22 0.02
C VAL A 305 2.10 -12.84 0.66
N CYS A 306 1.88 -13.35 1.86
CA CYS A 306 1.01 -12.72 2.83
C CYS A 306 1.90 -11.76 3.62
N VAL A 307 1.65 -10.45 3.64
CA VAL A 307 2.60 -9.44 4.16
C VAL A 307 2.99 -9.67 5.64
N ALA A 308 2.18 -10.40 6.41
CA ALA A 308 2.57 -10.92 7.72
C ALA A 308 3.91 -11.70 7.71
N ARG A 309 4.28 -12.33 6.58
CA ARG A 309 5.57 -13.01 6.35
C ARG A 309 6.64 -12.14 5.69
N VAL A 310 6.26 -11.16 4.85
CA VAL A 310 7.19 -10.14 4.34
C VAL A 310 7.78 -9.34 5.51
N TRP A 311 6.97 -9.06 6.54
CA TRP A 311 7.46 -8.40 7.76
C TRP A 311 8.18 -9.34 8.73
N HIS A 312 7.88 -10.65 8.75
CA HIS A 312 8.78 -11.61 9.41
C HIS A 312 10.16 -11.65 8.74
N TRP A 313 10.25 -11.42 7.42
CA TRP A 313 11.51 -11.26 6.71
C TRP A 313 12.20 -9.91 7.02
N VAL A 314 11.44 -8.82 7.16
CA VAL A 314 11.95 -7.57 7.76
C VAL A 314 12.52 -7.88 9.16
N LYS A 315 11.79 -8.58 10.04
CA LYS A 315 12.32 -9.03 11.34
C LYS A 315 13.54 -9.99 11.24
N ALA A 316 13.64 -10.83 10.21
CA ALA A 316 14.71 -11.82 10.04
C ALA A 316 15.98 -11.27 9.37
N GLY A 317 16.12 -9.94 9.24
CA GLY A 317 17.33 -9.28 8.74
C GLY A 317 17.10 -8.25 7.64
N GLY A 318 15.92 -8.24 7.00
CA GLY A 318 15.54 -7.22 6.02
C GLY A 318 15.33 -5.83 6.64
N ALA A 319 14.94 -5.76 7.92
CA ALA A 319 14.82 -4.53 8.71
C ALA A 319 16.16 -3.83 8.83
N ALA A 320 17.27 -4.56 8.87
CA ALA A 320 18.58 -3.93 8.89
C ALA A 320 18.86 -3.23 7.56
N GLU A 321 18.43 -3.74 6.41
CA GLU A 321 18.57 -3.05 5.12
C GLU A 321 17.55 -1.93 4.92
N VAL A 322 16.28 -2.13 5.29
CA VAL A 322 15.23 -1.10 5.21
C VAL A 322 15.47 0.02 6.23
N ALA A 323 15.90 -0.30 7.45
CA ALA A 323 16.31 0.70 8.44
C ALA A 323 17.65 1.35 8.07
N ARG A 324 18.61 0.63 7.48
CA ARG A 324 19.83 1.28 6.92
C ARG A 324 19.49 2.23 5.78
N ALA A 325 18.52 1.91 4.93
CA ALA A 325 18.03 2.80 3.88
C ALA A 325 17.30 4.02 4.47
N ALA A 326 16.41 3.82 5.45
CA ALA A 326 15.70 4.91 6.14
C ALA A 326 16.65 5.84 6.94
N VAL A 327 17.65 5.28 7.62
CA VAL A 327 18.69 6.02 8.37
C VAL A 327 19.70 6.67 7.42
N ARG A 328 19.96 6.10 6.22
CA ARG A 328 20.77 6.73 5.18
C ARG A 328 20.09 7.90 4.49
N ILE A 329 18.78 7.86 4.32
CA ILE A 329 18.02 9.00 3.79
C ILE A 329 18.20 10.21 4.71
N ASP A 330 18.15 10.01 6.04
CA ASP A 330 18.38 11.06 7.03
C ASP A 330 19.85 11.54 7.07
N THR A 331 20.83 10.63 7.01
CA THR A 331 22.26 11.00 7.03
C THR A 331 22.78 11.56 5.69
N SER A 332 22.14 11.31 4.54
CA SER A 332 22.53 11.94 3.27
C SER A 332 22.28 13.45 3.23
N SER A 333 21.44 13.97 4.15
CA SER A 333 21.24 15.40 4.35
C SER A 333 22.33 16.06 5.20
N ARG A 334 23.26 15.29 5.79
CA ARG A 334 24.31 15.80 6.69
C ARG A 334 25.62 15.04 6.54
N GLY A 335 26.64 15.74 6.05
CA GLY A 335 28.00 15.24 6.02
C GLY A 335 28.54 14.82 7.40
N GLU A 336 29.49 13.90 7.33
CA GLU A 336 30.44 13.45 8.35
C GLU A 336 29.99 12.38 9.37
N GLY A 337 30.53 11.18 9.17
CA GLY A 337 31.40 10.52 10.16
C GLY A 337 30.77 9.54 11.15
N VAL A 338 31.51 8.43 11.37
CA VAL A 338 31.38 7.40 12.43
C VAL A 338 30.32 6.33 12.14
N GLY A 339 30.52 5.01 12.28
CA GLY A 339 31.61 4.14 12.73
C GLY A 339 30.96 2.76 12.90
N ASN A 340 31.55 1.71 12.33
CA ASN A 340 31.03 0.33 12.37
C ASN A 340 31.06 -0.23 13.80
N GLU A 341 30.00 -0.92 14.22
CA GLU A 341 30.15 -2.10 15.09
C GLU A 341 28.92 -3.02 14.96
N SER A 342 29.22 -4.30 14.81
CA SER A 342 28.29 -5.41 14.60
C SER A 342 28.27 -6.28 15.85
N GLU A 343 27.10 -6.68 16.36
CA GLU A 343 27.03 -7.81 17.29
C GLU A 343 25.74 -8.62 17.17
N HIS A 344 25.93 -9.93 17.24
CA HIS A 344 24.96 -11.01 17.08
C HIS A 344 24.11 -11.24 18.32
N LEU A 345 22.80 -11.46 18.16
CA LEU A 345 22.03 -12.31 19.07
C LEU A 345 20.95 -13.11 18.32
N HIS A 346 21.10 -14.44 18.35
CA HIS A 346 20.13 -15.46 17.90
C HIS A 346 19.27 -15.92 19.07
N GLY A 347 17.96 -16.11 18.86
CA GLY A 347 17.06 -16.83 19.76
C GLY A 347 15.69 -17.07 19.09
N PRO A 348 15.08 -18.27 19.18
CA PRO A 348 13.92 -18.64 18.37
C PRO A 348 12.61 -18.16 19.01
N SER A 349 11.74 -17.49 18.26
CA SER A 349 10.37 -17.20 18.70
C SER A 349 9.35 -18.08 17.97
N LYS A 350 8.45 -18.67 18.77
CA LYS A 350 7.32 -19.51 18.32
C LYS A 350 6.27 -18.64 17.64
N ALA A 351 5.73 -19.12 16.51
CA ALA A 351 4.67 -18.48 15.78
C ALA A 351 3.32 -18.59 16.53
N CYS A 352 2.66 -17.45 16.78
CA CYS A 352 1.25 -17.40 17.15
C CYS A 352 0.40 -17.15 15.91
N VAL A 353 -0.54 -18.05 15.65
CA VAL A 353 -1.66 -17.87 14.72
C VAL A 353 -2.79 -17.22 15.52
N TYR A 354 -3.36 -16.11 15.04
CA TYR A 354 -4.53 -15.48 15.63
C TYR A 354 -5.71 -15.57 14.64
N GLU A 355 -6.79 -16.22 15.08
CA GLU A 355 -8.14 -16.10 14.50
C GLU A 355 -8.84 -14.92 15.19
N GLU A 356 -9.24 -13.90 14.44
CA GLU A 356 -10.12 -12.85 14.95
C GLU A 356 -11.59 -13.25 14.72
N LYS A 357 -12.36 -13.33 15.81
CA LYS A 357 -13.83 -13.39 15.79
C LYS A 357 -14.38 -11.97 15.64
N MET A 358 -15.11 -11.72 14.55
CA MET A 358 -15.84 -10.48 14.34
C MET A 358 -17.12 -10.44 15.18
N VAL A 359 -17.36 -9.30 15.84
CA VAL A 359 -18.65 -8.93 16.46
C VAL A 359 -19.42 -8.07 15.45
N GLY A 360 -20.67 -8.44 15.20
CA GLY A 360 -21.43 -8.13 13.99
C GLY A 360 -21.91 -6.68 13.81
N LEU A 361 -22.10 -6.35 12.54
CA LEU A 361 -22.96 -5.29 12.05
C LEU A 361 -23.97 -5.95 11.11
N GLU A 362 -25.05 -6.50 11.68
CA GLU A 362 -26.16 -7.03 10.89
C GLU A 362 -27.06 -5.87 10.42
N GLY A 363 -27.25 -5.77 9.10
CA GLY A 363 -28.40 -5.07 8.50
C GLY A 363 -28.06 -3.89 7.60
N LEU A 364 -27.60 -4.13 6.36
CA LEU A 364 -27.67 -3.16 5.27
C LEU A 364 -27.92 -3.85 3.91
N VAL A 365 -29.12 -3.58 3.37
CA VAL A 365 -29.61 -3.58 1.97
C VAL A 365 -28.86 -4.39 0.90
N ASP A 366 -29.55 -5.38 0.32
CA ASP A 366 -29.10 -6.20 -0.81
C ASP A 366 -28.82 -5.38 -2.08
N TYR A 367 -27.69 -5.66 -2.74
CA TYR A 367 -27.37 -5.21 -4.09
C TYR A 367 -27.20 -6.44 -4.99
N GLU A 368 -27.91 -6.47 -6.11
CA GLU A 368 -27.76 -7.47 -7.19
C GLU A 368 -26.81 -6.89 -8.25
N ASP A 369 -25.93 -7.72 -8.81
CA ASP A 369 -25.14 -7.37 -9.99
C ASP A 369 -25.91 -7.64 -11.30
N GLU A 370 -25.32 -7.27 -12.45
CA GLU A 370 -25.95 -7.43 -13.78
C GLU A 370 -26.15 -8.91 -14.19
N ASP A 371 -25.59 -9.87 -13.43
CA ASP A 371 -25.74 -11.30 -13.63
C ASP A 371 -26.76 -11.93 -12.65
N GLY A 372 -27.35 -11.12 -11.75
CA GLY A 372 -28.39 -11.54 -10.81
C GLY A 372 -27.89 -12.36 -9.62
N GLU A 373 -26.59 -12.29 -9.29
CA GLU A 373 -26.07 -12.89 -8.06
C GLU A 373 -26.22 -11.92 -6.88
N LEU A 374 -26.81 -12.42 -5.79
CA LEU A 374 -26.93 -11.70 -4.52
C LEU A 374 -25.53 -11.47 -3.92
N ILE A 375 -25.11 -10.20 -3.84
CA ILE A 375 -23.90 -9.82 -3.13
C ILE A 375 -24.19 -9.89 -1.63
N ASN A 376 -23.90 -11.03 -1.01
CA ASN A 376 -23.91 -11.14 0.45
C ASN A 376 -22.75 -10.29 1.02
N SER A 377 -23.09 -9.13 1.56
CA SER A 377 -22.16 -8.26 2.28
C SER A 377 -22.01 -8.73 3.73
N LEU A 378 -20.84 -9.26 4.11
CA LEU A 378 -20.24 -9.12 5.44
C LEU A 378 -18.72 -9.12 5.33
#